data_AF-A0A833TFL6-F1
#
_entry.id   AF-A0A833TFL6-F1
#
_cell.length_a   1.000
_cell.length_b   1.000
_cell.length_c   1.000
_cell.angle_alpha   90.00
_cell.angle_beta   90.00
_cell.angle_gamma   90.00
#
_symmetry.space_group_name_H-M   'P 1'
#
loop_
_entity.id
_entity.type
_entity.pdbx_description
1 polymer ?
#
loop_
_entity_poly.entity_id
_entity_poly.type
_entity_poly.pdbx_seq_one_letter_code
_entity_poly.pdbx_strand_id
1 'polypeptide(L)'
;MFFDYPANVVRQKQQQRKQRQVDKANQQENEARDEREYQPEDWVMVARNGPHAPELQAKLERPYQVLSVRANDILLINKDKYVVRIHMRRVKPFKPSAMGEMLCQVDASRLEGWLT
;
A
#
# COMPACT_ATOMS: atom_id res chain seq x y z
N MET A 1 -4.45 13.48 54.80
CA MET A 1 -5.66 12.93 54.16
C MET A 1 -5.21 12.03 53.02
N PHE A 2 -5.39 10.71 53.15
CA PHE A 2 -5.22 9.77 52.04
C PHE A 2 -6.54 9.77 51.26
N PHE A 3 -6.51 10.19 49.99
CA PHE A 3 -7.70 10.14 49.13
C PHE A 3 -7.85 8.72 48.58
N ASP A 4 -8.84 7.97 49.08
CA ASP A 4 -9.31 6.73 48.48
C ASP A 4 -10.07 7.04 47.18
N TYR A 5 -9.34 7.44 46.14
CA TYR A 5 -9.92 7.58 44.80
C TYR A 5 -9.97 6.20 44.15
N PRO A 6 -11.14 5.72 43.68
CA PRO A 6 -11.25 4.38 43.09
C PRO A 6 -10.41 4.33 41.79
N ALA A 7 -9.23 3.68 41.86
CA ALA A 7 -8.26 3.60 40.78
C ALA A 7 -8.86 3.02 39.48
N ASN A 8 -9.86 2.16 39.63
CA ASN A 8 -10.70 1.59 38.59
C ASN A 8 -11.44 2.67 37.75
N VAL A 9 -12.00 3.71 38.38
CA VAL A 9 -12.71 4.79 37.66
C VAL A 9 -11.71 5.67 36.89
N VAL A 10 -10.52 5.91 37.43
CA VAL A 10 -9.45 6.65 36.73
C VAL A 10 -8.97 5.86 35.51
N ARG A 11 -8.73 4.56 35.68
CA ARG A 11 -8.27 3.66 34.61
C ARG A 11 -9.27 3.59 33.45
N GLN A 12 -10.56 3.47 33.75
CA GLN A 12 -11.61 3.46 32.74
C GLN A 12 -11.66 4.79 31.96
N LYS A 13 -11.59 5.93 32.67
CA LYS A 13 -11.54 7.25 32.03
C LYS A 13 -10.30 7.41 31.15
N GLN A 14 -9.14 6.92 31.59
CA GLN A 14 -7.91 6.94 30.79
C GLN A 14 -8.01 6.05 29.54
N GLN A 15 -8.59 4.85 29.67
CA GLN A 15 -8.80 3.94 28.56
C GLN A 15 -9.74 4.54 27.50
N GLN A 16 -10.84 5.17 27.92
CA GLN A 16 -11.75 5.87 26.99
C GLN A 16 -11.07 7.01 26.25
N ARG A 17 -10.22 7.80 26.92
CA ARG A 17 -9.45 8.88 26.28
C ARG A 17 -8.50 8.33 25.22
N LYS A 18 -7.76 7.27 25.54
CA LYS A 18 -6.86 6.60 24.59
C LYS A 18 -7.62 6.02 23.41
N GLN A 19 -8.75 5.37 23.67
CA GLN A 19 -9.59 4.81 22.60
C GLN A 19 -10.06 5.90 21.64
N ARG A 20 -10.56 7.03 22.16
CA ARG A 20 -10.97 8.18 21.32
C ARG A 20 -9.82 8.74 20.47
N GLN A 21 -8.59 8.75 20.99
CA GLN A 21 -7.42 9.18 20.22
C GLN A 21 -7.11 8.21 19.08
N VAL A 22 -7.15 6.91 19.36
CA VAL A 22 -6.97 5.85 18.35
C VAL A 22 -8.07 5.92 17.30
N ASP A 23 -9.34 6.07 17.71
CA ASP A 23 -10.47 6.14 16.79
C ASP A 23 -10.37 7.37 15.89
N LYS A 24 -9.99 8.53 16.45
CA LYS A 24 -9.76 9.75 15.67
C LYS A 24 -8.64 9.59 14.65
N ALA A 25 -7.51 8.99 15.05
CA ALA A 25 -6.39 8.74 14.15
C ALA A 25 -6.79 7.75 13.04
N ASN A 26 -7.47 6.66 13.40
CA ASN A 26 -7.99 5.69 12.44
C ASN A 26 -8.98 6.33 11.47
N GLN A 27 -9.88 7.19 11.95
CA GLN A 27 -10.84 7.88 11.09
C GLN A 27 -10.13 8.79 10.09
N GLN A 28 -9.17 9.59 10.54
CA GLN A 28 -8.38 10.46 9.64
C GLN A 28 -7.61 9.64 8.61
N GLU A 29 -7.02 8.52 9.02
CA GLU A 29 -6.33 7.61 8.10
C GLU A 29 -7.29 6.96 7.11
N ASN A 30 -8.51 6.60 7.55
CA ASN A 30 -9.56 6.01 6.72
C ASN A 30 -10.11 7.02 5.70
N GLU A 31 -10.31 8.28 6.09
CA GLU A 31 -10.83 9.34 5.20
C GLU A 31 -9.86 9.64 4.04
N ALA A 32 -8.55 9.46 4.26
CA ALA A 32 -7.55 9.59 3.21
C ALA A 32 -7.46 8.36 2.28
N ARG A 33 -8.31 7.35 2.44
CA ARG A 33 -8.28 6.13 1.62
C ARG A 33 -9.13 6.32 0.37
N ASP A 34 -8.47 6.12 -0.78
CA ASP A 34 -9.15 5.93 -2.05
C ASP A 34 -9.65 4.48 -2.15
N GLU A 35 -10.95 4.26 -2.11
CA GLU A 35 -11.58 2.98 -2.45
C GLU A 35 -11.54 2.81 -3.98
N ARG A 36 -10.46 2.19 -4.47
CA ARG A 36 -10.32 1.84 -5.89
C ARG A 36 -10.28 0.34 -6.05
N GLU A 37 -11.03 -0.15 -7.03
CA GLU A 37 -10.92 -1.52 -7.50
C GLU A 37 -9.78 -1.61 -8.52
N TYR A 38 -8.89 -2.58 -8.33
CA TYR A 38 -7.83 -2.89 -9.28
C TYR A 38 -8.26 -4.09 -10.13
N GLN A 39 -7.85 -4.09 -11.40
CA GLN A 39 -8.03 -5.20 -12.31
C GLN A 39 -6.68 -5.89 -12.58
N PRO A 40 -6.69 -7.17 -13.00
CA PRO A 40 -5.52 -7.79 -13.61
C PRO A 40 -4.99 -6.92 -14.77
N GLU A 41 -3.68 -6.94 -14.99
CA GLU A 41 -2.93 -6.16 -15.99
C GLU A 41 -2.77 -4.65 -15.71
N ASP A 42 -3.43 -4.12 -14.67
CA ASP A 42 -3.21 -2.73 -14.24
C ASP A 42 -1.76 -2.48 -13.81
N TRP A 43 -1.28 -1.27 -14.11
CA TRP A 43 0.03 -0.79 -13.67
C TRP A 43 -0.07 -0.05 -12.35
N VAL A 44 0.75 -0.46 -11.40
CA VAL A 44 0.71 0.07 -10.05
C VAL A 44 2.09 0.31 -9.46
N MET A 45 2.22 1.34 -8.64
CA MET A 45 3.43 1.65 -7.88
C MET A 45 3.29 1.13 -6.44
N VAL A 46 4.34 0.52 -5.90
CA VAL A 46 4.33 -0.02 -4.54
C VAL A 46 5.03 0.95 -3.60
N ALA A 47 4.36 1.34 -2.50
CA ALA A 47 4.96 2.14 -1.45
C ALA A 47 5.93 1.31 -0.59
N ARG A 48 7.19 1.72 -0.51
CA ARG A 48 8.19 1.07 0.34
C ARG A 48 8.21 1.71 1.72
N ASN A 49 7.69 0.99 2.71
CA ASN A 49 7.78 1.39 4.12
C ASN A 49 9.08 0.83 4.71
N GLY A 50 10.13 1.65 4.76
CA GLY A 50 11.36 1.34 5.49
C GLY A 50 11.28 1.86 6.93
N PRO A 51 11.96 1.21 7.90
CA PRO A 51 11.95 1.64 9.31
C PRO A 51 12.54 3.04 9.54
N HIS A 52 13.30 3.58 8.57
CA HIS A 52 14.01 4.86 8.68
C HIS A 52 13.27 6.08 8.12
N ALA A 53 12.03 5.95 7.63
CA ALA A 53 11.33 7.07 7.00
C ALA A 53 9.83 7.15 7.36
N PRO A 54 9.46 7.31 8.65
CA PRO A 54 8.07 7.52 9.05
C PRO A 54 7.53 8.92 8.68
N GLU A 55 8.39 9.95 8.58
CA GLU A 55 7.98 11.35 8.31
C GLU A 55 8.30 11.84 6.89
N LEU A 56 9.11 11.09 6.13
CA LEU A 56 9.42 11.40 4.73
C LEU A 56 8.44 10.65 3.83
N GLN A 57 7.94 11.32 2.79
CA GLN A 57 7.01 10.73 1.81
C GLN A 57 7.49 9.33 1.40
N ALA A 58 6.61 8.33 1.55
CA ALA A 58 6.92 6.94 1.24
C ALA A 58 7.47 6.84 -0.19
N LYS A 59 8.69 6.32 -0.31
CA LYS A 59 9.33 6.13 -1.62
C LYS A 59 8.50 5.12 -2.40
N LEU A 60 7.90 5.57 -3.50
CA LEU A 60 7.21 4.71 -4.44
C LEU A 60 8.27 4.02 -5.31
N GLU A 61 8.20 2.69 -5.37
CA GLU A 61 9.00 1.93 -6.32
C GLU A 61 8.50 2.12 -7.76
N ARG A 62 9.25 1.56 -8.71
CA ARG A 62 8.88 1.47 -10.13
C ARG A 62 7.47 0.90 -10.34
N PRO A 63 6.83 1.19 -11.49
CA PRO A 63 5.58 0.56 -11.87
C PRO A 63 5.75 -0.95 -11.99
N TYR A 64 4.77 -1.69 -11.49
CA TYR A 64 4.67 -3.13 -11.62
C TYR A 64 3.29 -3.50 -12.13
N GLN A 65 3.23 -4.61 -12.86
CA GLN A 65 1.98 -5.14 -13.38
C GLN A 65 1.28 -6.02 -12.34
N VAL A 66 -0.02 -5.82 -12.18
CA VAL A 66 -0.89 -6.71 -11.40
C VAL A 66 -1.16 -7.97 -12.20
N LEU A 67 -0.83 -9.14 -11.66
CA LEU A 67 -1.10 -10.44 -12.27
C LEU A 67 -2.51 -10.94 -11.96
N SER A 68 -2.97 -10.77 -10.72
CA SER A 68 -4.31 -11.17 -10.32
C SER A 68 -4.73 -10.47 -9.04
N VAL A 69 -6.02 -10.16 -8.93
CA VAL A 69 -6.63 -9.72 -7.68
C VAL A 69 -7.22 -10.93 -6.96
N ARG A 70 -6.89 -11.10 -5.69
CA ARG A 70 -7.43 -12.15 -4.81
C ARG A 70 -8.49 -11.54 -3.90
N ALA A 71 -9.32 -12.41 -3.31
CA ALA A 71 -10.22 -12.01 -2.24
C ALA A 71 -9.46 -11.34 -1.07
N ASN A 72 -10.08 -10.36 -0.42
CA ASN A 72 -9.54 -9.54 0.68
C ASN A 72 -8.51 -8.47 0.27
N ASP A 73 -8.69 -7.83 -0.88
CA ASP A 73 -7.86 -6.69 -1.32
C ASP A 73 -6.36 -7.00 -1.44
N ILE A 74 -6.03 -8.23 -1.81
CA ILE A 74 -4.66 -8.70 -2.02
C ILE A 74 -4.38 -8.77 -3.51
N LEU A 75 -3.35 -8.05 -3.95
CA LEU A 75 -2.82 -8.08 -5.31
C LEU A 75 -1.63 -9.03 -5.39
N LEU A 76 -1.59 -9.83 -6.46
CA LEU A 76 -0.37 -10.49 -6.92
C LEU A 76 0.32 -9.57 -7.92
N ILE A 77 1.53 -9.15 -7.60
CA ILE A 77 2.34 -8.25 -8.43
C ILE A 77 3.60 -8.96 -8.89
N ASN A 78 3.98 -8.80 -10.16
CA ASN A 78 5.23 -9.34 -10.68
C ASN A 78 6.37 -8.33 -10.46
N LYS A 79 7.38 -8.69 -9.66
CA LYS A 79 8.60 -7.89 -9.46
C LYS A 79 9.78 -8.44 -10.28
N ASP A 80 9.54 -8.74 -11.55
CA ASP A 80 10.42 -9.41 -12.54
C ASP A 80 10.96 -10.78 -12.11
N LYS A 81 11.65 -10.83 -10.98
CA LYS A 81 12.33 -12.00 -10.42
C LYS A 81 11.41 -12.89 -9.58
N TYR A 82 10.35 -12.32 -9.02
CA TYR A 82 9.44 -13.05 -8.14
C TYR A 82 8.06 -12.37 -8.06
N VAL A 83 7.05 -13.15 -7.70
CA VAL A 83 5.68 -12.69 -7.49
C VAL A 83 5.48 -12.34 -6.02
N VAL A 84 4.89 -11.19 -5.73
CA VAL A 84 4.63 -10.70 -4.37
C VAL A 84 3.14 -10.55 -4.13
N ARG A 85 2.71 -10.98 -2.94
CA ARG A 85 1.39 -10.68 -2.38
C ARG A 85 1.44 -9.35 -1.65
N ILE A 86 0.73 -8.34 -2.13
CA ILE A 86 0.70 -7.00 -1.53
C ILE A 86 -0.76 -6.60 -1.33
N HIS A 87 -1.07 -6.01 -0.18
CA HIS A 87 -2.40 -5.43 0.05
C HIS A 87 -2.55 -4.15 -0.76
N MET A 88 -3.71 -3.96 -1.42
CA MET A 88 -4.09 -2.77 -2.18
C MET A 88 -3.76 -1.44 -1.48
N ARG A 89 -3.82 -1.39 -0.14
CA ARG A 89 -3.46 -0.21 0.67
C ARG A 89 -2.02 0.28 0.50
N ARG A 90 -1.10 -0.59 0.09
CA ARG A 90 0.33 -0.25 -0.11
C ARG A 90 0.65 0.11 -1.56
N VAL A 91 -0.38 0.26 -2.37
CA VAL A 91 -0.28 0.37 -3.80
C VAL A 91 -0.91 1.69 -4.23
N LYS A 92 -0.28 2.38 -5.19
CA LYS A 92 -0.81 3.57 -5.83
C LYS A 92 -0.98 3.31 -7.32
N PRO A 93 -2.06 3.81 -7.96
CA PRO A 93 -2.22 3.66 -9.39
C PRO A 93 -1.10 4.39 -10.12
N PHE A 94 -0.49 3.73 -11.11
CA PHE A 94 0.42 4.40 -12.02
C PHE A 94 -0.39 5.10 -13.10
N LYS A 95 -0.23 6.43 -13.22
CA LYS A 95 -0.76 7.17 -14.37
C LYS A 95 0.41 7.43 -15.31
N PRO A 96 0.42 6.87 -16.54
CA PRO A 96 1.37 7.33 -17.55
C PRO A 96 1.11 8.82 -17.77
N SER A 97 2.10 9.66 -17.46
CA SER A 97 2.02 11.07 -17.76
C SER A 97 1.93 11.20 -19.28
N ALA A 98 0.90 11.88 -19.78
CA ALA A 98 0.68 12.09 -21.22
C ALA A 98 1.81 12.88 -21.93
N MET A 99 2.90 13.20 -21.22
CA MET A 99 4.10 13.89 -21.72
C MET A 99 5.35 13.08 -21.33
N GLY A 100 5.54 11.92 -21.95
CA GLY A 100 6.72 11.08 -21.71
C GLY A 100 6.51 9.64 -22.17
N GLU A 101 6.50 9.44 -23.49
CA GLU A 101 6.52 8.13 -24.13
C GLU A 101 7.74 7.29 -23.71
N MET A 102 7.58 5.97 -23.88
CA MET A 102 8.56 4.88 -23.74
C MET A 102 8.91 4.43 -22.32
N LEU A 103 8.31 3.31 -21.91
CA LEU A 103 8.86 2.21 -21.10
C LEU A 103 7.64 1.27 -20.90
N CYS A 104 7.30 0.37 -21.83
CA CYS A 104 7.87 -0.96 -21.94
C CYS A 104 7.54 -1.57 -23.33
N GLN A 105 8.47 -1.50 -24.28
CA GLN A 105 8.60 -2.56 -25.28
C GLN A 105 9.69 -3.49 -24.75
N VAL A 106 9.29 -4.55 -24.03
CA VAL A 106 10.23 -5.62 -23.71
C VAL A 106 10.24 -6.56 -24.90
N ASP A 107 11.23 -6.34 -25.77
CA ASP A 107 11.91 -7.28 -26.67
C ASP A 107 11.18 -8.62 -26.96
N ALA A 108 10.19 -8.59 -27.85
CA ALA A 108 9.67 -9.80 -28.50
C ALA A 108 10.57 -10.29 -29.66
N SER A 109 11.66 -9.59 -29.97
CA SER A 109 12.52 -9.83 -31.15
C SER A 109 13.74 -10.72 -30.90
N ARG A 110 13.88 -11.35 -29.71
CA ARG A 110 15.07 -12.14 -29.35
C ARG A 110 14.93 -13.67 -29.52
N LEU A 111 13.88 -14.18 -30.18
CA LEU A 111 13.66 -15.63 -30.32
C LEU A 111 13.61 -16.19 -31.77
N GLU A 112 13.91 -15.42 -32.80
CA GLU A 112 13.95 -15.91 -34.21
C GLU A 112 15.38 -16.32 -34.65
N GLY A 113 16.23 -16.77 -33.72
CA GLY A 113 17.66 -17.03 -33.98
C GLY A 113 18.10 -18.50 -33.92
N TRP A 114 17.20 -19.44 -33.70
CA TRP A 114 17.55 -20.86 -33.51
C TRP A 114 16.47 -21.75 -34.11
N LEU A 115 16.42 -21.84 -35.43
CA LEU A 115 15.85 -22.96 -36.18
C LEU A 115 16.28 -22.78 -37.64
N THR A 116 17.58 -23.02 -37.87
CA THR A 116 18.08 -23.46 -39.18
C THR A 116 18.25 -24.98 -39.11
#